data_AF-A0A4Q8LY31-F1
#
_entry.id   AF-A0A4Q8LY31-F1
#
_cell.length_a   1.000
_cell.length_b   1.000
_cell.length_c   1.000
_cell.angle_alpha   90.00
_cell.angle_beta   90.00
_cell.angle_gamma   90.00
#
_symmetry.space_group_name_H-M   'P 1'
#
loop_
_entity.id
_entity.type
_entity.pdbx_description
1 polymer ?
#
loop_
_entity_poly.entity_id
_entity_poly.type
_entity_poly.pdbx_seq_one_letter_code
_entity_poly.pdbx_strand_id
1 'polypeptide(L)'
;MKPLESEKLTPEELAELHALPDDAMTKPEEAAAYLRLKRATLSWYRCHGGGPKYVRVGPKLIRYRMGDLREYAKGQPMSEGVRKVAAAMLAARTANAEG
;
A
#
# COMPACT_ATOMS: atom_id res chain seq x y z
N MET A 1 9.70 19.81 9.44
CA MET A 1 9.46 18.36 9.23
C MET A 1 10.13 17.99 7.92
N LYS A 2 11.34 17.41 7.93
CA LYS A 2 12.00 17.00 6.67
C LYS A 2 11.05 16.01 5.96
N PRO A 3 10.73 16.20 4.67
CA PRO A 3 10.10 15.13 3.92
C PRO A 3 11.05 13.94 4.01
N LEU A 4 10.55 12.79 4.48
CA LEU A 4 11.27 11.53 4.39
C LEU A 4 11.44 11.27 2.90
N GLU A 5 12.59 11.68 2.37
CA GLU A 5 13.05 11.32 1.04
C GLU A 5 13.06 9.80 1.03
N SER A 6 12.05 9.23 0.39
CA SER A 6 12.08 7.84 -0.02
C SER A 6 13.32 7.73 -0.89
N GLU A 7 14.37 7.05 -0.42
CA GLU A 7 15.33 6.42 -1.31
C GLU A 7 14.49 5.63 -2.30
N LYS A 8 14.35 6.20 -3.51
CA LYS A 8 13.54 5.62 -4.55
C LYS A 8 14.34 4.41 -4.99
N LEU A 9 13.88 3.22 -4.61
CA LEU A 9 14.37 1.99 -5.22
C LEU A 9 14.44 2.20 -6.72
N THR A 10 15.61 1.92 -7.28
CA THR A 10 15.81 1.95 -8.72
C THR A 10 14.83 0.95 -9.38
N PRO A 11 14.50 1.12 -10.67
CA PRO A 11 13.65 0.18 -11.38
C PRO A 11 14.16 -1.27 -11.32
N GLU A 12 15.48 -1.44 -11.28
CA GLU A 12 16.15 -2.75 -11.19
C GLU A 12 15.95 -3.39 -9.82
N GLU A 13 16.23 -2.67 -8.73
CA GLU A 13 15.99 -3.17 -7.38
C GLU A 13 14.50 -3.48 -7.13
N LEU A 14 13.60 -2.72 -7.76
CA LEU A 14 12.16 -3.00 -7.68
C LEU A 14 11.78 -4.28 -8.42
N ALA A 15 12.42 -4.57 -9.56
CA ALA A 15 12.24 -5.84 -10.26
C ALA A 15 12.75 -7.03 -9.43
N GLU A 16 13.87 -6.88 -8.75
CA GLU A 16 14.40 -7.89 -7.81
C GLU A 16 13.44 -8.12 -6.64
N LEU A 17 12.89 -7.07 -6.04
CA LEU A 17 11.86 -7.18 -5.00
C LEU A 17 10.62 -7.94 -5.50
N HIS A 18 10.23 -7.74 -6.76
CA HIS A 18 9.09 -8.45 -7.35
C HIS A 18 9.37 -9.94 -7.59
N ALA A 19 10.63 -10.29 -7.80
CA ALA A 19 11.12 -11.65 -8.02
C ALA A 19 11.35 -12.45 -6.73
N LEU A 20 11.29 -11.80 -5.55
CA LEU A 20 11.41 -12.49 -4.27
C LEU A 20 10.33 -13.56 -4.09
N PRO A 21 10.68 -14.70 -3.44
CA PRO A 21 9.72 -15.76 -3.15
C PRO A 21 8.65 -15.28 -2.17
N ASP A 22 7.48 -15.92 -2.18
CA ASP A 22 6.34 -15.47 -1.37
C ASP A 22 6.61 -15.51 0.14
N ASP A 23 7.50 -16.38 0.61
CA ASP A 23 7.89 -16.45 2.04
C ASP A 23 8.91 -15.38 2.47
N ALA A 24 9.46 -14.61 1.52
CA ALA A 24 10.38 -13.53 1.83
C ALA A 24 9.71 -12.45 2.69
N MET A 25 10.45 -11.97 3.69
CA MET A 25 10.02 -10.91 4.60
C MET A 25 10.58 -9.57 4.14
N THR A 26 9.70 -8.63 3.85
CA THR A 26 10.06 -7.27 3.46
C THR A 26 9.85 -6.28 4.59
N LYS A 27 10.64 -5.21 4.54
CA LYS A 27 10.49 -4.06 5.43
C LYS A 27 9.30 -3.18 4.99
N PRO A 28 8.77 -2.32 5.86
CA PRO A 28 7.68 -1.42 5.50
C PRO A 28 7.99 -0.51 4.30
N GLU A 29 9.25 -0.15 4.09
CA GLU A 29 9.73 0.66 2.97
C GLU A 29 9.62 -0.12 1.65
N GLU A 30 10.15 -1.34 1.63
CA GLU A 30 10.13 -2.26 0.48
C GLU A 30 8.68 -2.65 0.13
N ALA A 31 7.86 -2.94 1.14
CA ALA A 31 6.43 -3.24 0.96
C ALA A 31 5.66 -2.04 0.38
N ALA A 32 5.98 -0.83 0.81
CA ALA A 32 5.38 0.39 0.27
C ALA A 32 5.79 0.60 -1.20
N ALA A 33 7.06 0.35 -1.53
CA ALA A 33 7.56 0.43 -2.89
C ALA A 33 6.90 -0.61 -3.81
N TYR A 34 6.77 -1.86 -3.36
CA TYR A 34 6.07 -2.93 -4.08
C TYR A 34 4.63 -2.55 -4.42
N LEU A 35 3.89 -2.02 -3.44
CA LEU A 35 2.50 -1.60 -3.62
C LEU A 35 2.35 -0.21 -4.26
N ARG A 36 3.45 0.48 -4.57
CA ARG A 36 3.47 1.88 -5.03
C ARG A 36 2.70 2.85 -4.11
N LEU A 37 2.77 2.61 -2.80
CA LEU A 37 2.15 3.42 -1.75
C LEU A 37 3.21 4.26 -1.01
N LYS A 38 2.74 5.29 -0.29
CA LYS A 38 3.58 5.96 0.70
C LYS A 38 3.71 5.07 1.94
N ARG A 39 4.91 5.02 2.55
CA ARG A 39 5.13 4.34 3.84
C ARG A 39 4.14 4.81 4.92
N ALA A 40 3.82 6.10 4.93
CA ALA A 40 2.83 6.68 5.85
C ALA A 40 1.45 6.02 5.70
N THR A 41 1.03 5.67 4.48
CA THR A 41 -0.22 4.96 4.19
C THR A 41 -0.22 3.58 4.83
N LEU A 42 0.88 2.81 4.71
CA LEU A 42 0.99 1.52 5.40
C LEU A 42 0.94 1.69 6.93
N SER A 43 1.52 2.75 7.48
CA SER A 43 1.40 3.05 8.91
C SER A 43 -0.03 3.36 9.32
N TRP A 44 -0.75 4.11 8.50
CA TRP A 44 -2.15 4.44 8.73
C TRP A 44 -3.02 3.17 8.73
N TYR A 45 -2.83 2.28 7.74
CA TYR A 45 -3.53 0.99 7.68
C TYR A 45 -3.32 0.12 8.92
N ARG A 46 -2.09 0.06 9.46
CA ARG A 46 -1.83 -0.70 10.69
C ARG A 46 -2.59 -0.16 11.91
N CYS A 47 -2.79 1.15 11.99
CA CYS A 47 -3.47 1.78 13.13
C CYS A 47 -4.99 1.75 13.01
N HIS A 48 -5.54 1.96 11.81
CA HIS A 48 -6.98 2.11 11.59
C HIS A 48 -7.66 0.82 11.11
N GLY A 49 -6.87 -0.22 10.85
CA GLY A 49 -7.34 -1.44 10.20
C GLY A 49 -7.36 -1.31 8.68
N GLY A 50 -7.20 -2.44 8.01
CA GLY A 50 -7.07 -2.55 6.55
C GLY A 50 -5.62 -2.74 6.09
N GLY A 51 -5.43 -2.74 4.76
CA GLY A 51 -4.13 -2.94 4.14
C GLY A 51 -3.66 -4.41 4.13
N PRO A 52 -2.43 -4.66 3.62
CA PRO A 52 -1.84 -5.99 3.60
C PRO A 52 -1.54 -6.50 5.01
N LYS A 53 -1.62 -7.84 5.19
CA LYS A 53 -1.27 -8.49 6.45
C LYS A 53 0.19 -8.19 6.80
N TYR A 54 0.44 -7.98 8.09
CA TYR A 54 1.78 -7.69 8.60
C TYR A 54 2.12 -8.64 9.76
N VAL A 55 3.40 -8.94 9.88
CA VAL A 55 3.96 -9.75 10.96
C VAL A 55 4.75 -8.84 11.89
N ARG A 56 4.47 -8.96 13.19
CA ARG A 56 5.22 -8.27 14.23
C ARG A 56 6.31 -9.20 14.76
N VAL A 57 7.58 -8.86 14.50
CA VAL A 57 8.74 -9.64 14.94
C VAL A 57 9.32 -8.98 16.18
N GLY A 58 8.83 -9.38 17.35
CA GLY A 58 9.20 -8.74 18.62
C GLY A 58 8.55 -7.35 18.81
N PRO A 59 9.00 -6.56 19.80
CA PRO A 59 8.24 -5.42 20.30
C PRO A 59 8.18 -4.21 19.35
N LYS A 60 9.17 -4.04 18.46
CA LYS A 60 9.30 -2.84 17.61
C LYS A 60 9.45 -3.11 16.11
N LEU A 61 9.55 -4.37 15.69
CA LEU A 61 9.84 -4.70 14.29
C LEU A 61 8.58 -5.15 13.57
N ILE A 62 8.30 -4.52 12.44
CA ILE A 62 7.21 -4.90 11.53
C ILE A 62 7.81 -5.41 10.22
N ARG A 63 7.27 -6.51 9.72
CA ARG A 63 7.60 -7.13 8.44
C ARG A 63 6.34 -7.46 7.67
N TYR A 64 6.47 -7.54 6.36
CA TYR A 64 5.41 -7.97 5.45
C TYR A 64 5.88 -9.20 4.72
N ARG A 65 5.02 -10.21 4.58
CA ARG A 65 5.33 -11.36 3.75
C ARG A 65 5.02 -11.00 2.30
N MET A 66 5.90 -11.36 1.37
CA MET A 66 5.68 -11.08 -0.06
C MET A 66 4.39 -11.69 -0.60
N GLY A 67 4.04 -12.91 -0.17
CA GLY A 67 2.78 -13.55 -0.54
C GLY A 67 1.55 -12.74 -0.10
N ASP A 68 1.56 -12.16 1.09
CA ASP A 68 0.46 -11.32 1.60
C ASP A 68 0.36 -9.99 0.84
N LEU A 69 1.50 -9.40 0.47
CA LEU A 69 1.53 -8.20 -0.37
C LEU A 69 0.99 -8.48 -1.77
N ARG A 70 1.34 -9.63 -2.35
CA ARG A 70 0.84 -10.08 -3.65
C ARG A 70 -0.66 -10.38 -3.61
N GLU A 71 -1.13 -11.03 -2.53
CA GLU A 71 -2.55 -11.25 -2.27
C GLU A 71 -3.32 -9.93 -2.19
N TYR A 72 -2.78 -8.95 -1.45
CA TYR A 72 -3.37 -7.62 -1.35
C TYR A 72 -3.35 -6.88 -2.70
N ALA A 73 -2.27 -7.02 -3.48
CA ALA A 73 -2.12 -6.39 -4.79
C ALA A 73 -3.10 -6.91 -5.86
N LYS A 74 -3.59 -8.15 -5.72
CA LYS A 74 -4.71 -8.66 -6.55
C LYS A 74 -5.98 -7.82 -6.38
N GLY A 75 -6.03 -7.00 -5.34
CA GLY A 75 -7.11 -6.08 -5.04
C GLY A 75 -8.19 -6.78 -4.22
N GLN A 76 -8.66 -6.08 -3.20
CA GLN A 76 -9.99 -6.33 -2.67
C GLN A 76 -10.98 -5.41 -3.40
N PRO A 77 -12.14 -5.91 -3.82
CA PRO A 77 -13.20 -5.04 -4.29
C PRO A 77 -13.47 -3.99 -3.20
N MET A 78 -13.39 -2.71 -3.56
CA MET A 78 -13.81 -1.63 -2.65
C MET A 78 -15.16 -2.00 -2.02
N SER A 79 -15.30 -1.79 -0.71
CA SER A 79 -16.59 -2.02 -0.07
C SER A 79 -17.66 -1.20 -0.78
N GLU A 80 -18.88 -1.71 -0.82
CA GLU A 80 -19.97 -1.06 -1.55
C GLU A 80 -20.17 0.40 -1.11
N GLY A 81 -20.03 0.67 0.18
CA GLY A 81 -20.09 2.04 0.73
C GLY A 81 -18.99 2.95 0.18
N VAL A 82 -17.74 2.47 0.10
CA VAL A 82 -16.63 3.25 -0.46
C VAL A 82 -16.82 3.46 -1.96
N ARG A 83 -17.33 2.46 -2.69
CA ARG A 83 -17.68 2.61 -4.12
C ARG A 83 -18.74 3.67 -4.35
N LYS A 84 -19.82 3.67 -3.55
CA LYS A 84 -20.90 4.66 -3.67
C LYS A 84 -20.41 6.07 -3.39
N VAL A 85 -19.61 6.26 -2.34
CA VAL A 85 -19.01 7.57 -2.02
C VAL A 85 -18.06 8.04 -3.11
N ALA A 86 -17.17 7.16 -3.61
CA ALA A 86 -16.24 7.49 -4.68
C ALA A 86 -16.98 7.89 -5.98
N ALA A 87 -18.03 7.16 -6.34
CA ALA A 87 -18.86 7.48 -7.51
C ALA A 87 -19.59 8.83 -7.36
N ALA A 88 -20.16 9.11 -6.18
CA ALA A 88 -20.80 10.40 -5.91
C ALA A 88 -19.82 11.57 -5.97
N MET A 89 -18.62 11.41 -5.43
CA MET A 89 -17.56 12.43 -5.48
C MET A 89 -17.06 12.68 -6.91
N LEU A 90 -16.97 11.63 -7.73
CA LEU A 90 -16.61 11.77 -9.15
C LEU A 90 -17.69 12.53 -9.92
N ALA A 91 -18.97 12.17 -9.72
CA ALA A 91 -20.11 12.83 -10.36
C ALA A 91 -20.22 14.31 -9.97
N ALA A 92 -20.01 14.63 -8.70
CA ALA A 92 -19.97 16.01 -8.23
C ALA A 92 -18.80 16.81 -8.86
N ARG A 93 -17.66 16.18 -9.11
CA ARG A 93 -16.52 16.82 -9.79
C ARG A 93 -16.78 17.07 -11.26
N THR A 94 -17.40 16.13 -11.98
CA THR A 94 -17.71 16.30 -13.41
C THR A 94 -18.81 17.34 -13.64
N ALA A 95 -19.82 17.39 -12.77
CA ALA A 95 -20.88 18.41 -12.84
C ALA A 95 -20.36 19.84 -12.66
N ASN A 96 -19.30 20.03 -11.86
CA ASN A 96 -18.66 21.34 -11.68
C ASN A 96 -17.66 21.71 -12.78
N ALA A 97 -17.35 20.79 -13.70
CA ALA A 97 -16.42 21.04 -14.81
C ALA A 97 -17.12 21.36 -16.14
N GLU A 98 -18.43 21.09 -16.23
CA GLU A 98 -19.26 21.28 -17.43
C GLU A 98 -20.23 22.48 -17.34
N GLY A 99 -20.19 23.25 -16.23
CA GLY A 99 -20.97 24.48 -16.02
C GLY A 99 -20.09 25.70 -15.80
#